data_AF-A0A329RHG3-F1
#
_entry.id   AF-A0A329RHG3-F1
#
_cell.length_a   1.000
_cell.length_b   1.000
_cell.length_c   1.000
_cell.angle_alpha   90.00
_cell.angle_beta   90.00
_cell.angle_gamma   90.00
#
_symmetry.space_group_name_H-M   'P 1'
#
loop_
_entity.id
_entity.type
_entity.pdbx_description
1 polymer ?
#
loop_
_entity_poly.entity_id
_entity_poly.type
_entity_poly.pdbx_seq_one_letter_code
_entity_poly.pdbx_strand_id
1 'polypeptide(L)'
;MWMDRNPVHMLTSGGSRKEGTVMRHVNGEMRPVPAPKLVRDYYRWMGGVDVNDQLRMQRYSVQLSYKTRKYYKTLFLGLLDVTFVNAYIVYRHHRKTNGKSSPKHFAFFEELMEQLLVVDPVEDFAEIEVRFYNISGSNMRTGTNSAVASEG
;
A
#
# COMPACT_ATOMS: atom_id res chain seq x y z
N MET A 1 26.99 16.22 -18.84
CA MET A 1 26.50 14.87 -19.14
C MET A 1 27.02 13.98 -18.03
N TRP A 2 26.17 13.24 -17.32
CA TRP A 2 26.62 12.39 -16.21
C TRP A 2 26.83 10.98 -16.73
N MET A 3 27.96 10.37 -16.38
CA MET A 3 28.34 9.03 -16.81
C MET A 3 28.21 8.10 -15.62
N ASP A 4 27.35 7.10 -15.78
CA ASP A 4 27.30 5.96 -14.87
C ASP A 4 28.11 4.79 -15.48
N ARG A 5 27.53 3.60 -15.67
CA ARG A 5 28.08 2.62 -16.63
C ARG A 5 27.83 3.02 -18.08
N ASN A 6 26.71 3.68 -18.32
CA ASN A 6 26.28 4.24 -19.60
C ASN A 6 26.03 5.74 -19.44
N PRO A 7 26.03 6.52 -20.54
CA PRO A 7 25.63 7.91 -20.50
C PRO A 7 24.19 8.08 -19.99
N VAL A 8 24.02 8.95 -19.00
CA VAL A 8 22.71 9.28 -18.42
C VAL A 8 22.34 10.72 -18.79
N HIS A 9 21.19 10.84 -19.46
CA HIS A 9 20.59 12.12 -19.80
C HIS A 9 19.49 12.44 -18.79
N MET A 10 19.53 13.65 -18.22
CA MET A 10 18.52 14.12 -17.28
C MET A 10 17.96 15.45 -17.76
N LEU A 11 16.63 15.59 -17.67
CA LEU A 11 15.90 16.81 -18.01
C LEU A 11 15.29 17.39 -16.73
N THR A 12 15.33 18.71 -16.59
CA THR A 12 14.79 19.42 -15.42
C THR A 12 14.37 20.82 -15.82
N SER A 13 13.27 21.32 -15.24
CA SER A 13 12.78 22.69 -15.45
C SER A 13 13.33 23.70 -14.43
N GLY A 14 14.00 23.24 -13.36
CA GLY A 14 14.51 24.09 -12.28
C GLY A 14 15.71 23.53 -11.51
N GLY A 15 16.32 22.46 -11.99
CA GLY A 15 17.45 21.82 -11.32
C GLY A 15 18.76 22.58 -11.45
N SER A 16 19.52 22.65 -10.35
CA SER A 16 20.84 23.28 -10.36
C SER A 16 21.86 22.44 -11.11
N ARG A 17 22.62 23.08 -12.01
CA ARG A 17 23.73 22.46 -12.75
C ARG A 17 25.04 22.37 -11.95
N LYS A 18 25.03 22.83 -10.70
CA LYS A 18 26.20 22.78 -9.80
C LYS A 18 26.60 21.34 -9.56
N GLU A 19 27.90 21.11 -9.47
CA GLU A 19 28.43 19.82 -9.05
C GLU A 19 28.13 19.59 -7.58
N GLY A 20 27.82 18.35 -7.25
CA GLY A 20 27.63 17.86 -5.90
C GLY A 20 28.26 16.48 -5.77
N THR A 21 27.99 15.83 -4.66
CA THR A 21 28.52 14.50 -4.35
C THR A 21 27.36 13.56 -4.09
N VAL A 22 27.44 12.36 -4.67
CA VAL A 22 26.54 11.24 -4.38
C VAL A 22 27.35 10.09 -3.81
N MET A 23 26.80 9.40 -2.81
CA MET A 23 27.43 8.20 -2.26
C MET A 23 27.03 7.00 -3.13
N ARG A 24 28.02 6.23 -3.58
CA ARG A 24 27.79 5.07 -4.44
C ARG A 24 28.59 3.87 -3.97
N HIS A 25 27.99 2.69 -4.02
CA HIS A 25 28.75 1.44 -3.92
C HIS A 25 29.61 1.24 -5.18
N VAL A 26 30.91 1.34 -5.02
CA VAL A 26 31.92 1.03 -6.03
C VAL A 26 32.75 -0.12 -5.48
N ASN A 27 32.70 -1.28 -6.13
CA ASN A 27 33.40 -2.51 -5.70
C ASN A 27 33.05 -2.93 -4.25
N GLY A 28 31.79 -2.80 -3.86
CA GLY A 28 31.31 -3.16 -2.52
C GLY A 28 31.42 -2.05 -1.47
N GLU A 29 32.23 -1.02 -1.71
CA GLU A 29 32.43 0.08 -0.76
C GLU A 29 31.66 1.34 -1.13
N MET A 30 31.11 2.04 -0.13
CA MET A 30 30.47 3.34 -0.30
C MET A 30 31.50 4.44 -0.52
N ARG A 31 31.56 4.99 -1.73
CA ARG A 31 32.49 6.05 -2.12
C ARG A 31 31.74 7.31 -2.57
N PRO A 32 32.23 8.51 -2.19
CA PRO A 32 31.73 9.76 -2.71
C PRO A 32 32.17 9.94 -4.16
N VAL A 33 31.20 10.09 -5.07
CA VAL A 33 31.45 10.31 -6.50
C VAL A 33 30.92 11.69 -6.89
N PRO A 34 31.68 12.49 -7.66
CA PRO A 34 31.19 13.75 -8.19
C PRO A 34 30.02 13.51 -9.14
N ALA A 35 28.89 14.16 -8.90
CA ALA A 35 27.73 14.08 -9.75
C ALA A 35 27.00 15.44 -9.76
N PRO A 36 26.33 15.80 -10.86
CA PRO A 36 25.46 16.98 -10.87
C PRO A 36 24.47 16.92 -9.72
N LYS A 37 24.22 18.05 -9.06
CA LYS A 37 23.26 18.16 -7.95
C LYS A 37 21.87 17.63 -8.35
N LEU A 38 21.51 17.79 -9.63
CA LEU A 38 20.33 17.18 -10.24
C LEU A 38 20.23 15.66 -10.02
N VAL A 39 21.33 14.92 -10.18
CA VAL A 39 21.37 13.45 -9.99
C VAL A 39 21.09 13.11 -8.53
N ARG A 40 21.69 13.85 -7.60
CA ARG A 40 21.48 13.66 -6.17
C ARG A 40 20.04 13.94 -5.76
N ASP A 41 19.48 15.05 -6.25
CA ASP A 41 18.12 15.45 -5.93
C ASP A 41 17.14 14.41 -6.52
N TYR A 42 17.36 13.95 -7.75
CA TYR A 42 16.60 12.84 -8.33
C TYR A 42 16.68 11.58 -7.45
N TYR A 43 17.88 11.12 -7.12
CA TYR A 43 18.05 9.91 -6.30
C TYR A 43 17.37 10.01 -4.92
N ARG A 44 17.39 11.19 -4.31
CA ARG A 44 16.73 11.45 -3.03
C ARG A 44 15.20 11.33 -3.10
N TRP A 45 14.59 11.74 -4.21
CA TRP A 45 13.13 11.81 -4.35
C TRP A 45 12.53 10.65 -5.13
N MET A 46 13.30 9.97 -5.98
CA MET A 46 12.84 8.88 -6.85
C MET A 46 12.20 7.73 -6.06
N GLY A 47 12.73 7.42 -4.86
CA GLY A 47 12.22 6.32 -4.03
C GLY A 47 10.87 6.60 -3.35
N GLY A 48 10.26 7.78 -3.53
CA GLY A 48 8.98 8.10 -2.87
C GLY A 48 7.85 7.13 -3.23
N VAL A 49 7.77 6.71 -4.49
CA VAL A 49 6.77 5.75 -4.96
C VAL A 49 7.06 4.36 -4.43
N ASP A 50 8.32 3.91 -4.53
CA ASP A 50 8.74 2.59 -4.04
C ASP A 50 8.54 2.43 -2.53
N VAL A 51 8.78 3.49 -1.75
CA VAL A 51 8.54 3.49 -0.30
C VAL A 51 7.04 3.42 0.00
N ASN A 52 6.20 4.11 -0.76
CA ASN A 52 4.74 4.04 -0.62
C ASN A 52 4.21 2.65 -0.97
N ASP A 53 4.71 2.06 -2.07
CA ASP A 53 4.34 0.70 -2.48
C ASP A 53 4.85 -0.35 -1.49
N GLN A 54 6.06 -0.16 -0.96
CA GLN A 54 6.62 -1.00 0.10
C GLN A 54 5.78 -0.92 1.38
N LEU A 55 5.34 0.27 1.80
CA LEU A 55 4.45 0.41 2.96
C LEU A 55 3.09 -0.29 2.73
N ARG A 56 2.56 -0.23 1.50
CA ARG A 56 1.34 -0.94 1.11
C ARG A 56 1.52 -2.46 1.13
N MET A 57 2.66 -2.98 0.68
CA MET A 57 2.91 -4.42 0.58
C MET A 57 3.44 -5.07 1.86
N GLN A 58 4.04 -4.33 2.79
CA GLN A 58 4.89 -4.98 3.80
C GLN A 58 4.18 -5.64 4.98
N ARG A 59 2.99 -5.21 5.43
CA ARG A 59 2.36 -5.82 6.63
C ARG A 59 0.83 -5.83 6.74
N TYR A 60 0.08 -5.07 5.94
CA TYR A 60 -1.36 -4.88 6.15
C TYR A 60 -2.17 -4.72 4.87
N SER A 61 -1.75 -5.30 3.74
CA SER A 61 -2.56 -5.19 2.52
C SER A 61 -3.84 -5.99 2.71
N VAL A 62 -4.94 -5.28 2.92
CA VAL A 62 -6.30 -5.82 2.91
C VAL A 62 -6.56 -6.47 1.55
N GLN A 63 -5.94 -5.94 0.50
CA GLN A 63 -5.98 -6.48 -0.85
C GLN A 63 -5.33 -7.87 -0.99
N LEU A 64 -4.30 -8.18 -0.20
CA LEU A 64 -3.67 -9.51 -0.17
C LEU A 64 -4.46 -10.50 0.69
N SER A 65 -5.04 -10.02 1.81
CA SER A 65 -5.84 -10.84 2.73
C SER A 65 -7.21 -11.22 2.18
N TYR A 66 -7.82 -10.38 1.32
CA TYR A 66 -9.16 -10.62 0.75
C TYR A 66 -9.10 -10.86 -0.76
N LYS A 67 -8.90 -12.12 -1.18
CA LYS A 67 -9.05 -12.52 -2.59
C LYS A 67 -10.54 -12.59 -2.98
N THR A 68 -11.07 -11.48 -3.47
CA THR A 68 -12.44 -11.44 -4.02
C THR A 68 -12.48 -11.87 -5.48
N ARG A 69 -13.44 -12.72 -5.88
CA ARG A 69 -13.65 -13.14 -7.29
C ARG A 69 -14.05 -12.00 -8.24
N LYS A 70 -14.51 -10.85 -7.71
CA LYS A 70 -15.02 -9.72 -8.51
C LYS A 70 -14.01 -8.57 -8.52
N TYR A 71 -13.60 -8.13 -9.71
CA TYR A 71 -12.51 -7.16 -9.91
C TYR A 71 -12.76 -5.79 -9.22
N TYR A 72 -14.01 -5.31 -9.20
CA TYR A 72 -14.32 -4.00 -8.61
C TYR A 72 -14.09 -3.97 -7.09
N LYS A 73 -14.26 -5.11 -6.40
CA LYS A 73 -13.97 -5.22 -4.97
C LYS A 73 -12.48 -5.11 -4.71
N THR A 74 -11.66 -5.76 -5.53
CA THR A 74 -10.20 -5.62 -5.48
C THR A 74 -9.75 -4.19 -5.76
N LEU A 75 -10.38 -3.50 -6.73
CA LEU A 75 -10.08 -2.10 -7.02
C LEU A 75 -10.41 -1.19 -5.82
N PHE A 76 -11.60 -1.36 -5.23
CA PHE A 76 -12.00 -0.62 -4.03
C PHE A 76 -11.03 -0.84 -2.86
N LEU A 77 -10.67 -2.09 -2.57
CA LEU A 77 -9.70 -2.41 -1.51
C LEU A 77 -8.32 -1.79 -1.79
N GLY A 78 -7.91 -1.70 -3.06
CA GLY A 78 -6.66 -1.03 -3.43
C GLY A 78 -6.70 0.48 -3.21
N LEU A 79 -7.84 1.13 -3.50
CA LEU A 79 -8.03 2.54 -3.19
C LEU A 79 -8.06 2.78 -1.68
N LEU A 80 -8.72 1.88 -0.93
CA LEU A 80 -8.78 1.94 0.53
C LEU A 80 -7.40 1.76 1.17
N ASP A 81 -6.58 0.84 0.67
CA ASP A 81 -5.20 0.66 1.13
C ASP A 81 -4.38 1.97 0.93
N VAL A 82 -4.57 2.67 -0.19
CA VAL A 82 -3.90 3.96 -0.45
C VAL A 82 -4.41 5.07 0.48
N THR A 83 -5.72 5.15 0.73
CA THR A 83 -6.27 6.17 1.64
C THR A 83 -5.77 5.97 3.06
N PHE A 84 -5.63 4.74 3.55
CA PHE A 84 -5.08 4.47 4.87
C PHE A 84 -3.61 4.89 5.02
N VAL A 85 -2.77 4.62 4.02
CA VAL A 85 -1.37 5.08 4.04
C VAL A 85 -1.31 6.62 4.04
N ASN A 86 -2.14 7.28 3.24
CA ASN A 86 -2.23 8.74 3.21
C ASN A 86 -2.71 9.31 4.56
N ALA A 87 -3.72 8.71 5.18
CA ALA A 87 -4.21 9.11 6.50
C ALA A 87 -3.12 8.98 7.57
N TYR A 88 -2.34 7.90 7.53
CA TYR A 88 -1.19 7.71 8.41
C TYR A 88 -0.11 8.80 8.23
N ILE A 89 0.20 9.20 6.99
CA ILE A 89 1.16 10.28 6.70
C ILE A 89 0.69 11.60 7.33
N VAL A 90 -0.60 11.95 7.15
CA VAL A 90 -1.20 13.16 7.72
C VAL A 90 -1.18 13.11 9.25
N TYR A 91 -1.58 11.99 9.84
CA TYR A 91 -1.59 11.80 11.29
C TYR A 91 -0.18 11.90 11.90
N ARG A 92 0.82 11.32 11.23
CA ARG A 92 2.22 11.43 11.64
C ARG A 92 2.71 12.88 11.56
N HIS A 93 2.33 13.61 10.50
CA HIS A 93 2.66 15.03 10.37
C HIS A 93 2.04 15.85 11.52
N HIS A 94 0.74 15.64 11.80
CA HIS A 94 0.03 16.30 12.89
C HIS A 94 0.62 16.00 14.28
N ARG A 95 1.06 14.76 14.54
CA ARG A 95 1.73 14.42 15.81
C ARG A 95 3.10 15.08 15.93
N LYS A 96 3.85 15.14 14.82
CA LYS A 96 5.17 15.79 14.77
C LYS A 96 5.07 17.30 15.02
N THR A 97 4.08 17.98 14.45
CA THR A 97 3.85 19.42 14.69
C THR A 97 3.45 19.70 16.14
N ASN A 98 2.79 18.74 16.80
CA ASN A 98 2.40 18.83 18.20
C ASN A 98 3.47 18.29 19.19
N GLY A 99 4.69 18.00 18.71
CA GLY A 99 5.79 17.52 19.56
C GLY A 99 5.61 16.10 20.13
N LYS A 100 4.64 15.33 19.64
CA LYS A 100 4.35 13.97 20.11
C LYS A 100 5.12 12.93 19.28
N SER A 101 5.57 11.85 19.93
CA SER A 101 6.23 10.74 19.22
C SER A 101 5.31 10.13 18.15
N SER A 102 5.90 9.75 17.02
CA SER A 102 5.19 9.05 15.93
C SER A 102 4.81 7.65 16.42
N PRO A 103 3.52 7.29 16.42
CA PRO A 103 3.08 5.97 16.84
C PRO A 103 3.52 4.92 15.82
N LYS A 104 3.64 3.66 16.28
CA LYS A 104 3.88 2.53 15.39
C LYS A 104 2.68 2.41 14.44
N HIS A 105 2.94 2.08 13.17
CA HIS A 105 1.92 1.94 12.13
C HIS A 105 0.71 1.13 12.59
N PHE A 106 0.94 -0.03 13.23
CA PHE A 106 -0.13 -0.89 13.76
C PHE A 106 -1.08 -0.20 14.75
N ALA A 107 -0.53 0.54 15.72
CA ALA A 107 -1.34 1.19 16.75
C ALA A 107 -2.29 2.25 16.18
N PHE A 108 -1.88 2.91 15.08
CA PHE A 108 -2.77 3.82 14.35
C PHE A 108 -3.87 3.07 13.62
N PHE A 109 -3.55 1.94 12.98
CA PHE A 109 -4.55 1.13 12.27
C PHE A 109 -5.58 0.52 13.24
N GLU A 110 -5.15 0.09 14.42
CA GLU A 110 -6.03 -0.42 15.48
C GLU A 110 -7.03 0.66 15.95
N GLU A 111 -6.52 1.84 16.33
CA GLU A 111 -7.36 3.00 16.72
C GLU A 111 -8.33 3.42 15.61
N LEU A 112 -7.87 3.39 14.35
CA LEU A 112 -8.71 3.73 13.20
C LEU A 112 -9.81 2.70 12.96
N MET A 113 -9.51 1.40 13.08
CA MET A 113 -10.48 0.32 12.94
C MET A 113 -11.52 0.36 14.06
N GLU A 114 -11.09 0.60 15.31
CA GLU A 114 -12.02 0.81 16.43
C GLU A 114 -12.97 1.99 16.16
N GLN A 115 -12.45 3.12 15.69
CA GLN A 115 -13.27 4.29 15.34
C GLN A 115 -14.28 3.99 14.23
N LEU A 116 -13.87 3.25 13.20
CA LEU A 116 -14.75 2.85 12.10
C LEU A 116 -15.86 1.90 12.56
N LEU A 117 -15.57 0.96 13.46
CA LEU A 117 -16.56 0.02 14.00
C LEU A 117 -17.61 0.71 14.88
N VAL A 118 -17.26 1.82 15.53
CA VAL A 118 -18.20 2.59 16.38
C VAL A 118 -19.22 3.40 15.55
N VAL A 119 -18.95 3.65 14.27
CA VAL A 119 -19.83 4.44 13.40
C VAL A 119 -21.07 3.65 12.96
N ASP A 120 -20.97 2.33 12.83
CA ASP A 120 -22.06 1.47 12.37
C ASP A 120 -22.82 0.85 13.58
N PRO A 121 -24.17 0.87 13.59
CA PRO A 121 -24.97 0.13 14.57
C PRO A 121 -24.63 -1.36 14.56
N VAL A 122 -24.56 -1.99 15.75
CA VAL A 122 -24.28 -3.43 15.91
C VAL A 122 -25.22 -4.32 15.08
N GLU A 123 -26.45 -3.84 14.84
CA GLU A 123 -27.48 -4.47 14.01
C GLU A 123 -27.04 -4.67 12.55
N ASP A 124 -26.30 -3.72 11.96
CA ASP A 124 -25.89 -3.77 10.55
C ASP A 124 -24.81 -4.84 10.31
N PHE A 125 -23.92 -5.05 11.29
CA PHE A 125 -22.93 -6.13 11.24
C PHE A 125 -23.58 -7.51 11.35
N ALA A 126 -24.61 -7.64 12.19
CA ALA A 126 -25.37 -8.89 12.33
C ALA A 126 -26.11 -9.25 11.04
N GLU A 127 -26.72 -8.27 10.34
CA GLU A 127 -27.34 -8.52 9.03
C GLU A 127 -26.33 -8.96 7.96
N ILE A 128 -25.14 -8.36 7.93
CA ILE A 128 -24.08 -8.73 6.99
C ILE A 128 -23.62 -10.17 7.25
N GLU A 129 -23.39 -10.53 8.51
CA GLU A 129 -22.95 -11.88 8.90
C GLU A 129 -23.98 -12.95 8.53
N VAL A 130 -25.27 -12.67 8.77
CA VAL A 130 -26.38 -13.54 8.35
C VAL A 130 -26.46 -13.67 6.83
N ARG A 131 -26.27 -12.59 6.06
CA ARG A 131 -26.22 -12.66 4.58
C ARG A 131 -25.03 -13.49 4.09
N PHE A 132 -23.85 -13.36 4.69
CA PHE A 132 -22.69 -14.17 4.30
C PHE A 132 -22.89 -15.65 4.58
N TYR A 133 -23.46 -16.00 5.75
CA TYR A 133 -23.80 -17.38 6.10
C TYR A 133 -24.86 -17.98 5.17
N ASN A 134 -25.86 -17.20 4.79
CA ASN A 134 -26.89 -17.66 3.84
C ASN A 134 -26.33 -17.89 2.43
N ILE A 135 -25.41 -17.05 1.96
CA ILE A 135 -24.74 -17.20 0.65
C ILE A 135 -23.78 -18.39 0.63
N SER A 136 -23.09 -18.69 1.74
CA SER A 136 -22.21 -19.86 1.85
C SER A 136 -23.00 -21.15 1.99
N GLY A 137 -24.09 -21.14 2.76
CA GLY A 137 -25.01 -22.28 2.92
C GLY A 137 -25.80 -22.63 1.66
N SER A 138 -26.17 -21.64 0.83
CA SER A 138 -26.86 -21.89 -0.44
C SER A 138 -25.97 -22.58 -1.49
N ASN A 139 -24.65 -22.34 -1.48
CA ASN A 139 -23.71 -23.02 -2.40
C ASN A 139 -23.45 -24.50 -2.00
N MET A 140 -23.84 -24.92 -0.80
CA MET A 140 -23.73 -26.32 -0.35
C MET A 140 -24.93 -27.19 -0.75
N ARG A 141 -26.07 -26.59 -1.14
CA ARG A 141 -27.31 -27.33 -1.44
C ARG A 141 -27.48 -27.72 -2.92
N THR A 142 -26.60 -27.28 -3.83
CA THR A 142 -26.70 -27.60 -5.27
C THR A 142 -25.79 -28.73 -5.74
N GLY A 143 -25.18 -29.50 -4.81
CA GLY A 143 -24.21 -30.56 -5.11
C GLY A 143 -24.75 -32.00 -5.12
N THR A 144 -26.04 -32.23 -4.91
CA THR A 144 -26.61 -33.59 -4.87
C THR A 144 -28.02 -33.58 -5.47
N ASN A 145 -28.13 -34.03 -6.73
CA ASN A 145 -29.21 -34.89 -7.25
C ASN A 145 -29.22 -34.86 -8.78
N SER A 146 -28.35 -35.67 -9.40
CA SER A 146 -28.55 -36.11 -10.79
C SER A 146 -27.87 -37.46 -11.00
N ALA A 147 -28.30 -38.49 -10.27
CA ALA A 147 -27.99 -39.88 -10.62
C ALA A 147 -28.87 -40.87 -9.84
N VAL A 148 -30.21 -40.84 -9.99
CA VAL A 148 -31.04 -42.06 -9.93
C VAL A 148 -32.30 -41.82 -10.76
N ALA A 149 -32.65 -42.83 -11.57
CA ALA A 149 -33.95 -43.12 -12.19
C ALA A 149 -34.04 -42.97 -13.73
N SER A 150 -33.59 -44.01 -14.43
CA SER A 150 -34.34 -44.55 -15.57
C SER A 150 -34.12 -46.07 -15.60
N GLU A 151 -35.11 -46.81 -15.08
CA GLU A 151 -35.34 -48.22 -15.42
C GLU A 151 -35.71 -48.32 -16.91
N GLY A 152 -35.26 -49.40 -17.54
CA GLY A 152 -35.52 -49.78 -18.94
C GLY A 152 -34.61 -50.93 -19.35
#